data_AF-A0A9D7Q1A8-F1
#
_entry.id   AF-A0A9D7Q1A8-F1
#
_cell.length_a   1.000
_cell.length_b   1.000
_cell.length_c   1.000
_cell.angle_alpha   90.00
_cell.angle_beta   90.00
_cell.angle_gamma   90.00
#
_symmetry.space_group_name_H-M   'P 1'
#
loop_
_entity.id
_entity.type
_entity.pdbx_description
1 polymer ?
#
loop_
_entity_poly.entity_id
_entity_poly.type
_entity_poly.pdbx_seq_one_letter_code
_entity_poly.pdbx_strand_id
1 'polypeptide(L)'
;MRNLFYKISFFTLLLSLGVLNAQALSGNYYIPQGANPQGYASLAAACDAITANGANGVVTFIIDGNLTETAPSIINNATFTESNRLVIKPAPTKQPTVTFTAVDAANHFFYIVNSSYVTLDGSNGNAGDGSRDMTFAFDFPTGRWAIEVQDNSDFITIQNLKVISINTSRTSQAAGIAVDGSIGTVGVAPNDILISNCQVGTETVAFETAVGMWGNDPTSPVTGTIIDCDLYGARRVITTFFIANNKYINNRISVVDPRVDMTFYSGIYITGSVVNDTTLIAGNKFTKIDVNT
;
A
#
# COMPACT_ATOMS: atom_id res chain seq x y z
N MET A 1 -21.18 77.65 -22.47
CA MET A 1 -21.68 76.44 -23.16
C MET A 1 -20.54 75.42 -23.21
N ARG A 2 -20.76 74.28 -22.53
CA ARG A 2 -20.26 72.93 -22.82
C ARG A 2 -18.76 72.58 -22.85
N ASN A 3 -18.46 71.57 -22.01
CA ASN A 3 -17.53 70.45 -22.19
C ASN A 3 -16.05 70.79 -21.95
N LEU A 4 -15.25 70.03 -21.21
CA LEU A 4 -15.18 68.57 -21.14
C LEU A 4 -14.40 68.18 -19.87
N PHE A 5 -15.07 67.58 -18.88
CA PHE A 5 -14.40 66.92 -17.76
C PHE A 5 -13.84 65.58 -18.25
N TYR A 6 -12.52 65.43 -18.28
CA TYR A 6 -11.86 64.13 -18.39
C TYR A 6 -12.10 63.35 -17.08
N LYS A 7 -13.08 62.45 -17.08
CA LYS A 7 -13.14 61.35 -16.11
C LYS A 7 -12.29 60.21 -16.64
N ILE A 8 -11.05 60.12 -16.17
CA ILE A 8 -10.25 58.90 -16.26
C ILE A 8 -10.86 57.92 -15.26
N SER A 9 -11.70 57.01 -15.73
CA SER A 9 -12.12 55.85 -14.96
C SER A 9 -10.95 54.87 -14.91
N PHE A 10 -10.21 54.88 -13.81
CA PHE A 10 -9.31 53.79 -13.45
C PHE A 10 -10.18 52.57 -13.11
N PHE A 11 -10.28 51.63 -14.04
CA PHE A 11 -10.89 50.33 -13.80
C PHE A 11 -9.81 49.44 -13.14
N THR A 12 -9.76 49.44 -11.82
CA THR A 12 -8.88 48.53 -11.07
C THR A 12 -9.51 47.14 -11.14
N LEU A 13 -9.10 46.34 -12.12
CA LEU A 13 -9.33 44.90 -12.11
C LEU A 13 -8.47 44.32 -10.99
N LEU A 14 -9.04 44.17 -9.79
CA LEU A 14 -8.45 43.27 -8.79
C LEU A 14 -8.52 41.86 -9.38
N LEU A 15 -7.42 41.42 -10.01
CA LEU A 15 -7.06 40.02 -10.01
C LEU A 15 -6.83 39.66 -8.54
N SER A 16 -7.89 39.23 -7.87
CA SER A 16 -7.73 38.36 -6.72
C SER A 16 -7.00 37.13 -7.25
N LEU A 17 -5.68 37.11 -7.09
CA LEU A 17 -4.88 35.91 -6.92
C LEU A 17 -5.39 35.24 -5.63
N GLY A 18 -6.65 34.82 -5.66
CA GLY A 18 -7.13 33.79 -4.77
C GLY A 18 -6.23 32.62 -5.08
N VAL A 19 -5.46 32.21 -4.10
CA VAL A 19 -4.93 30.85 -4.06
C VAL A 19 -6.14 29.99 -4.39
N LEU A 20 -6.18 29.43 -5.61
CA LEU A 20 -7.13 28.38 -5.94
C LEU A 20 -6.74 27.28 -4.98
N ASN A 21 -7.34 27.26 -3.79
CA ASN A 21 -7.17 26.19 -2.84
C ASN A 21 -7.55 24.94 -3.63
N ALA A 22 -6.57 24.09 -3.87
CA ALA A 22 -6.79 22.88 -4.62
C ALA A 22 -7.90 22.12 -3.91
N GLN A 23 -9.01 21.90 -4.60
CA GLN A 23 -10.21 21.38 -3.97
C GLN A 23 -9.97 19.93 -3.58
N ALA A 24 -10.17 19.61 -2.29
CA ALA A 24 -10.07 18.26 -1.80
C ALA A 24 -10.99 17.32 -2.62
N LEU A 25 -10.47 16.13 -2.93
CA LEU A 25 -11.20 15.14 -3.72
C LEU A 25 -12.38 14.59 -2.93
N SER A 26 -13.45 14.21 -3.62
CA SER A 26 -14.61 13.58 -2.98
C SER A 26 -15.33 12.62 -3.93
N GLY A 27 -15.88 11.53 -3.38
CA GLY A 27 -16.62 10.54 -4.15
C GLY A 27 -15.73 9.57 -4.93
N ASN A 28 -16.25 9.07 -6.05
CA ASN A 28 -15.68 7.92 -6.76
C ASN A 28 -14.96 8.33 -8.05
N TYR A 29 -13.73 7.91 -8.24
CA TYR A 29 -12.91 8.16 -9.44
C TYR A 29 -12.55 6.85 -10.13
N TYR A 30 -12.91 6.70 -11.40
CA TYR A 30 -12.66 5.48 -12.16
C TYR A 30 -11.26 5.49 -12.81
N ILE A 31 -10.59 4.34 -12.79
CA ILE A 31 -9.21 4.19 -13.28
C ILE A 31 -9.10 2.87 -14.08
N PRO A 32 -8.90 2.90 -15.41
CA PRO A 32 -8.83 4.11 -16.22
C PRO A 32 -10.21 4.79 -16.28
N GLN A 33 -10.24 6.12 -16.43
CA GLN A 33 -11.50 6.88 -16.44
C GLN A 33 -12.50 6.36 -17.50
N GLY A 34 -12.01 6.08 -18.71
CA GLY A 34 -12.87 5.64 -19.82
C GLY A 34 -14.01 6.63 -20.08
N ALA A 35 -15.23 6.13 -20.16
CA ALA A 35 -16.44 6.93 -20.35
C ALA A 35 -17.06 7.46 -19.04
N ASN A 36 -16.44 7.16 -17.88
CA ASN A 36 -16.99 7.57 -16.59
C ASN A 36 -16.84 9.08 -16.36
N PRO A 37 -17.77 9.73 -15.62
CA PRO A 37 -17.79 11.20 -15.47
C PRO A 37 -16.54 11.80 -14.83
N GLN A 38 -15.89 11.06 -13.93
CA GLN A 38 -14.66 11.47 -13.26
C GLN A 38 -13.74 10.28 -13.03
N GLY A 39 -12.44 10.51 -13.12
CA GLY A 39 -11.45 9.46 -13.04
C GLY A 39 -10.06 9.94 -13.41
N TYR A 40 -9.15 8.99 -13.53
CA TYR A 40 -7.75 9.23 -13.93
C TYR A 40 -7.34 8.23 -15.01
N ALA A 41 -6.31 8.58 -15.78
CA ALA A 41 -5.75 7.66 -16.78
C ALA A 41 -4.96 6.50 -16.14
N SER A 42 -4.36 6.73 -14.97
CA SER A 42 -3.54 5.77 -14.24
C SER A 42 -3.75 5.89 -12.73
N LEU A 43 -3.35 4.86 -11.99
CA LEU A 43 -3.35 4.88 -10.53
C LEU A 43 -2.31 5.86 -10.00
N ALA A 44 -1.13 5.95 -10.61
CA ALA A 44 -0.11 6.93 -10.20
C ALA A 44 -0.66 8.38 -10.26
N ALA A 45 -1.37 8.75 -11.33
CA ALA A 45 -1.96 10.10 -11.45
C ALA A 45 -3.05 10.36 -10.40
N ALA A 46 -3.80 9.33 -10.02
CA ALA A 46 -4.79 9.43 -8.96
C ALA A 46 -4.12 9.60 -7.57
N CYS A 47 -3.06 8.84 -7.32
CA CYS A 47 -2.22 8.94 -6.13
C CYS A 47 -1.58 10.33 -6.00
N ASP A 48 -1.06 10.90 -7.09
CA ASP A 48 -0.54 12.28 -7.11
C ASP A 48 -1.62 13.29 -6.74
N ALA A 49 -2.83 13.13 -7.29
CA ALA A 49 -3.94 14.05 -7.04
C ALA A 49 -4.45 14.00 -5.59
N ILE A 50 -4.60 12.82 -5.00
CA ILE A 50 -5.04 12.70 -3.60
C ILE A 50 -3.94 13.14 -2.63
N THR A 51 -2.68 12.88 -2.96
CA THR A 51 -1.52 13.40 -2.23
C THR A 51 -1.54 14.92 -2.20
N ALA A 52 -1.73 15.57 -3.35
CA ALA A 52 -1.74 17.03 -3.46
C ALA A 52 -2.96 17.71 -2.83
N ASN A 53 -4.15 17.09 -2.94
CA ASN A 53 -5.41 17.76 -2.64
C ASN A 53 -6.10 17.28 -1.35
N GLY A 54 -5.74 16.09 -0.86
CA GLY A 54 -6.42 15.45 0.26
C GLY A 54 -7.85 15.00 -0.08
N ALA A 55 -8.55 14.51 0.94
CA ALA A 55 -9.91 14.00 0.85
C ALA A 55 -10.93 14.88 1.59
N ASN A 56 -12.13 15.01 1.04
CA ASN A 56 -13.31 15.54 1.72
C ASN A 56 -14.39 14.45 1.71
N GLY A 57 -14.53 13.75 2.83
CA GLY A 57 -15.27 12.50 2.91
C GLY A 57 -14.46 11.30 2.41
N VAL A 58 -15.16 10.20 2.10
CA VAL A 58 -14.54 9.00 1.52
C VAL A 58 -14.28 9.23 0.03
N VAL A 59 -13.02 9.15 -0.37
CA VAL A 59 -12.62 9.09 -1.78
C VAL A 59 -12.41 7.62 -2.16
N THR A 60 -13.04 7.18 -3.25
CA THR A 60 -12.87 5.82 -3.75
C THR A 60 -12.23 5.83 -5.14
N PHE A 61 -11.05 5.24 -5.27
CA PHE A 61 -10.47 4.91 -6.56
C PHE A 61 -10.98 3.55 -7.00
N ILE A 62 -11.73 3.55 -8.09
CA ILE A 62 -12.38 2.38 -8.66
C ILE A 62 -11.54 1.89 -9.84
N ILE A 63 -10.86 0.76 -9.69
CA ILE A 63 -10.09 0.14 -10.77
C ILE A 63 -11.06 -0.56 -11.74
N ASP A 64 -11.35 0.09 -12.87
CA ASP A 64 -12.37 -0.31 -13.86
C ASP A 64 -11.80 -1.09 -15.05
N GLY A 65 -10.49 -1.34 -15.06
CA GLY A 65 -9.81 -2.09 -16.10
C GLY A 65 -8.39 -2.46 -15.71
N ASN A 66 -7.74 -3.23 -16.58
CA ASN A 66 -6.32 -3.51 -16.41
C ASN A 66 -5.50 -2.23 -16.60
N LEU A 67 -4.46 -2.08 -15.80
CA LEU A 67 -3.57 -0.92 -15.80
C LEU A 67 -2.12 -1.36 -15.99
N THR A 68 -1.32 -0.48 -16.58
CA THR A 68 0.14 -0.58 -16.60
C THR A 68 0.71 0.70 -16.04
N GLU A 69 1.22 0.64 -14.82
CA GLU A 69 1.85 1.75 -14.14
C GLU A 69 3.33 1.82 -14.56
N THR A 70 3.65 2.91 -15.25
CA THR A 70 5.01 3.26 -15.72
C THR A 70 5.66 4.33 -14.84
N ALA A 71 4.99 4.68 -13.74
CA ALA A 71 5.47 5.51 -12.66
C ALA A 71 5.06 4.87 -11.32
N PRO A 72 5.80 5.11 -10.23
CA PRO A 72 5.39 4.67 -8.90
C PRO A 72 4.08 5.33 -8.49
N SER A 73 3.27 4.63 -7.70
CA SER A 73 2.05 5.17 -7.09
C SER A 73 2.31 5.52 -5.63
N ILE A 74 2.33 6.81 -5.30
CA ILE A 74 2.75 7.31 -3.98
C ILE A 74 1.60 8.07 -3.31
N ILE A 75 1.27 7.67 -2.09
CA ILE A 75 0.30 8.33 -1.22
C ILE A 75 1.08 8.95 -0.06
N ASN A 76 1.11 10.28 -0.01
CA ASN A 76 1.78 11.05 1.05
C ASN A 76 0.93 12.24 1.50
N ASN A 77 0.01 11.97 2.41
CA ASN A 77 -0.93 12.95 2.91
C ASN A 77 -1.30 12.67 4.37
N ALA A 78 -0.78 13.50 5.26
CA ALA A 78 -1.00 13.40 6.71
C ALA A 78 -2.37 13.96 7.16
N THR A 79 -3.22 14.43 6.24
CA THR A 79 -4.52 15.05 6.60
C THR A 79 -5.68 14.06 6.61
N PHE A 80 -5.44 12.80 6.23
CA PHE A 80 -6.47 11.77 6.26
C PHE A 80 -6.92 11.47 7.70
N THR A 81 -8.21 11.23 7.82
CA THR A 81 -8.90 10.86 9.06
C THR A 81 -9.87 9.72 8.77
N GLU A 82 -10.52 9.18 9.80
CA GLU A 82 -11.57 8.17 9.61
C GLU A 82 -12.70 8.66 8.67
N SER A 83 -13.04 9.95 8.72
CA SER A 83 -14.08 10.57 7.88
C SER A 83 -13.55 11.04 6.51
N ASN A 84 -12.26 11.39 6.41
CA ASN A 84 -11.59 11.85 5.19
C ASN A 84 -10.53 10.82 4.78
N ARG A 85 -10.93 9.80 4.03
CA ARG A 85 -10.11 8.60 3.81
C ARG A 85 -10.09 8.16 2.36
N LEU A 86 -9.11 7.33 2.02
CA LEU A 86 -8.95 6.74 0.70
C LEU A 86 -9.30 5.25 0.70
N VAL A 87 -10.13 4.84 -0.25
CA VAL A 87 -10.39 3.43 -0.58
C VAL A 87 -9.99 3.18 -2.03
N ILE A 88 -9.20 2.14 -2.28
CA ILE A 88 -8.84 1.67 -3.62
C ILE A 88 -9.43 0.28 -3.77
N LYS A 89 -10.31 0.08 -4.76
CA LYS A 89 -10.99 -1.20 -4.99
C LYS A 89 -11.34 -1.43 -6.46
N PRO A 90 -11.53 -2.68 -6.92
CA PRO A 90 -11.98 -2.93 -8.28
C PRO A 90 -13.45 -2.52 -8.49
N ALA A 91 -13.79 -2.17 -9.73
CA ALA A 91 -15.17 -1.95 -10.13
C ALA A 91 -16.01 -3.23 -10.00
N PRO A 92 -17.32 -3.13 -9.71
CA PRO A 92 -18.20 -4.28 -9.60
C PRO A 92 -18.08 -5.24 -10.78
N THR A 93 -18.03 -6.53 -10.50
CA THR A 93 -17.90 -7.63 -11.48
C THR A 93 -16.58 -7.67 -12.26
N LYS A 94 -15.64 -6.74 -12.02
CA LYS A 94 -14.34 -6.73 -12.68
C LYS A 94 -13.31 -7.48 -11.85
N GLN A 95 -12.31 -8.03 -12.54
CA GLN A 95 -11.13 -8.65 -11.92
C GLN A 95 -9.85 -8.04 -12.51
N PRO A 96 -9.57 -6.75 -12.23
CA PRO A 96 -8.50 -6.03 -12.89
C PRO A 96 -7.12 -6.49 -12.38
N THR A 97 -6.14 -6.44 -13.27
CA THR A 97 -4.72 -6.52 -12.94
C THR A 97 -4.07 -5.15 -13.14
N VAL A 98 -3.49 -4.60 -12.08
CA VAL A 98 -2.63 -3.41 -12.11
C VAL A 98 -1.19 -3.89 -12.15
N THR A 99 -0.51 -3.66 -13.28
CA THR A 99 0.87 -4.10 -13.50
C THR A 99 1.82 -2.93 -13.27
N PHE A 100 2.67 -3.02 -12.26
CA PHE A 100 3.69 -2.03 -11.95
C PHE A 100 5.01 -2.40 -12.61
N THR A 101 5.54 -1.48 -13.43
CA THR A 101 6.76 -1.70 -14.24
C THR A 101 7.87 -0.70 -13.94
N ALA A 102 7.61 0.29 -13.11
CA ALA A 102 8.57 1.31 -12.72
C ALA A 102 8.54 1.55 -11.21
N VAL A 103 9.69 1.90 -10.67
CA VAL A 103 9.89 2.24 -9.26
C VAL A 103 10.35 3.68 -9.12
N ASP A 104 10.23 4.23 -7.91
CA ASP A 104 10.87 5.48 -7.53
C ASP A 104 12.40 5.32 -7.28
N ALA A 105 13.06 6.41 -6.86
CA ALA A 105 14.50 6.40 -6.60
C ALA A 105 14.92 5.51 -5.41
N ALA A 106 13.99 5.16 -4.52
CA ALA A 106 14.22 4.28 -3.37
C ALA A 106 13.76 2.83 -3.64
N ASN A 107 13.30 2.54 -4.85
CA ASN A 107 12.84 1.23 -5.34
C ASN A 107 11.45 0.79 -4.81
N HIS A 108 10.54 1.76 -4.61
CA HIS A 108 9.13 1.52 -4.30
C HIS A 108 8.26 1.47 -5.57
N PHE A 109 7.29 0.56 -5.62
CA PHE A 109 6.24 0.57 -6.65
C PHE A 109 4.98 1.27 -6.17
N PHE A 110 4.38 0.77 -5.09
CA PHE A 110 3.21 1.34 -4.44
C PHE A 110 3.56 1.68 -3.00
N TYR A 111 3.49 2.96 -2.64
CA TYR A 111 4.07 3.48 -1.40
C TYR A 111 3.08 4.36 -0.66
N ILE A 112 2.76 3.98 0.58
CA ILE A 112 1.96 4.77 1.52
C ILE A 112 2.92 5.27 2.59
N VAL A 113 3.07 6.58 2.72
CA VAL A 113 4.00 7.21 3.66
C VAL A 113 3.37 8.41 4.32
N ASN A 114 3.55 8.57 5.63
CA ASN A 114 2.95 9.66 6.41
C ASN A 114 1.44 9.85 6.11
N SER A 115 0.72 8.74 5.96
CA SER A 115 -0.69 8.72 5.58
C SER A 115 -1.43 7.66 6.38
N SER A 116 -2.53 8.06 7.01
CA SER A 116 -3.40 7.13 7.75
C SER A 116 -4.72 6.88 7.03
N TYR A 117 -5.48 5.86 7.44
CA TYR A 117 -6.83 5.57 6.91
C TYR A 117 -6.86 5.32 5.38
N VAL A 118 -5.90 4.53 4.87
CA VAL A 118 -5.93 4.04 3.48
C VAL A 118 -6.37 2.58 3.47
N THR A 119 -7.33 2.25 2.60
CA THR A 119 -7.81 0.88 2.39
C THR A 119 -7.54 0.44 0.95
N LEU A 120 -6.79 -0.64 0.78
CA LEU A 120 -6.74 -1.43 -0.45
C LEU A 120 -7.66 -2.63 -0.28
N ASP A 121 -8.82 -2.64 -0.94
CA ASP A 121 -9.81 -3.72 -0.88
C ASP A 121 -9.93 -4.39 -2.25
N GLY A 122 -9.36 -5.58 -2.40
CA GLY A 122 -9.38 -6.30 -3.67
C GLY A 122 -10.70 -7.00 -4.03
N SER A 123 -11.76 -6.84 -3.23
CA SER A 123 -13.10 -7.36 -3.53
C SER A 123 -13.89 -6.41 -4.46
N ASN A 124 -14.50 -6.98 -5.50
CA ASN A 124 -15.41 -6.24 -6.39
C ASN A 124 -16.86 -6.17 -5.89
N GLY A 125 -17.16 -6.81 -4.75
CA GLY A 125 -18.41 -6.64 -4.04
C GLY A 125 -18.22 -5.84 -2.76
N ASN A 126 -18.64 -6.43 -1.64
CA ASN A 126 -18.44 -5.85 -0.32
C ASN A 126 -17.25 -6.52 0.34
N ALA A 127 -16.44 -5.79 1.10
CA ALA A 127 -15.30 -6.30 1.87
C ALA A 127 -15.53 -7.68 2.54
N GLY A 128 -16.74 -7.94 3.04
CA GLY A 128 -17.12 -9.18 3.72
C GLY A 128 -17.42 -10.40 2.83
N ASP A 129 -17.42 -10.26 1.51
CA ASP A 129 -17.57 -11.42 0.59
C ASP A 129 -16.27 -12.23 0.45
N GLY A 130 -15.12 -11.63 0.82
CA GLY A 130 -13.82 -12.29 0.81
C GLY A 130 -13.28 -12.63 -0.58
N SER A 131 -13.82 -12.05 -1.66
CA SER A 131 -13.31 -12.33 -3.01
C SER A 131 -11.99 -11.60 -3.27
N ARG A 132 -11.06 -12.26 -3.98
CA ARG A 132 -9.77 -11.68 -4.38
C ARG A 132 -9.75 -11.32 -5.86
N ASP A 133 -10.52 -10.30 -6.23
CA ASP A 133 -10.78 -9.93 -7.63
C ASP A 133 -9.70 -9.03 -8.22
N MET A 134 -9.06 -8.19 -7.42
CA MET A 134 -7.98 -7.33 -7.86
C MET A 134 -6.61 -8.00 -7.69
N THR A 135 -5.74 -7.81 -8.70
CA THR A 135 -4.34 -8.23 -8.65
C THR A 135 -3.43 -7.03 -8.83
N PHE A 136 -2.49 -6.84 -7.91
CA PHE A 136 -1.32 -6.00 -8.11
C PHE A 136 -0.15 -6.90 -8.51
N ALA A 137 0.33 -6.70 -9.73
CA ALA A 137 1.39 -7.47 -10.36
C ALA A 137 2.64 -6.60 -10.48
N PHE A 138 3.80 -7.09 -10.05
CA PHE A 138 5.03 -6.30 -9.99
C PHE A 138 6.15 -6.93 -10.83
N ASP A 139 6.74 -6.16 -11.73
CA ASP A 139 7.96 -6.56 -12.46
C ASP A 139 9.20 -6.14 -11.65
N PHE A 140 9.95 -7.11 -11.13
CA PHE A 140 10.77 -6.94 -9.93
C PHE A 140 12.32 -6.95 -10.11
N PRO A 141 12.93 -6.55 -11.25
CA PRO A 141 14.39 -6.70 -11.40
C PRO A 141 15.19 -5.83 -10.42
N THR A 142 14.65 -4.68 -10.01
CA THR A 142 15.32 -3.71 -9.12
C THR A 142 14.48 -3.30 -7.92
N GLY A 143 13.22 -3.72 -7.86
CA GLY A 143 12.30 -3.39 -6.78
C GLY A 143 12.76 -3.90 -5.42
N ARG A 144 12.45 -3.15 -4.37
CA ARG A 144 12.63 -3.59 -2.98
C ARG A 144 11.30 -3.96 -2.34
N TRP A 145 10.25 -3.18 -2.56
CA TRP A 145 8.96 -3.40 -1.92
C TRP A 145 7.82 -3.23 -2.91
N ALA A 146 6.99 -4.27 -3.08
CA ALA A 146 5.83 -4.21 -3.95
C ALA A 146 4.79 -3.21 -3.40
N ILE A 147 4.36 -3.43 -2.16
CA ILE A 147 3.59 -2.45 -1.38
C ILE A 147 4.38 -2.12 -0.13
N GLU A 148 4.61 -0.84 0.12
CA GLU A 148 5.19 -0.38 1.38
C GLU A 148 4.27 0.59 2.11
N VAL A 149 4.17 0.40 3.43
CA VAL A 149 3.57 1.30 4.39
C VAL A 149 4.68 1.78 5.32
N GLN A 150 5.00 3.08 5.31
CA GLN A 150 6.12 3.62 6.05
C GLN A 150 5.77 4.84 6.90
N ASP A 151 6.61 5.11 7.89
CA ASP A 151 6.56 6.26 8.78
C ASP A 151 5.26 6.32 9.60
N ASN A 152 4.71 7.53 9.84
CA ASN A 152 3.45 7.75 10.55
C ASN A 152 2.25 7.39 9.67
N SER A 153 2.16 6.13 9.28
CA SER A 153 1.06 5.59 8.47
C SER A 153 0.25 4.59 9.28
N ASP A 154 -0.85 5.07 9.87
CA ASP A 154 -1.67 4.28 10.79
C ASP A 154 -3.02 3.88 10.17
N PHE A 155 -3.68 2.87 10.73
CA PHE A 155 -5.00 2.43 10.29
C PHE A 155 -5.04 2.04 8.80
N ILE A 156 -3.98 1.37 8.32
CA ILE A 156 -3.88 0.89 6.95
C ILE A 156 -4.49 -0.50 6.84
N THR A 157 -5.36 -0.67 5.86
CA THR A 157 -5.97 -1.96 5.56
C THR A 157 -5.59 -2.41 4.16
N ILE A 158 -4.99 -3.58 4.05
CA ILE A 158 -4.72 -4.28 2.78
C ILE A 158 -5.45 -5.61 2.85
N GLN A 159 -6.58 -5.70 2.16
CA GLN A 159 -7.45 -6.86 2.27
C GLN A 159 -7.88 -7.37 0.91
N ASN A 160 -8.22 -8.66 0.84
CA ASN A 160 -8.83 -9.27 -0.33
C ASN A 160 -7.98 -9.12 -1.62
N LEU A 161 -6.67 -8.88 -1.49
CA LEU A 161 -5.81 -8.50 -2.61
C LEU A 161 -4.88 -9.64 -3.00
N LYS A 162 -4.62 -9.79 -4.31
CA LYS A 162 -3.47 -10.58 -4.81
C LYS A 162 -2.30 -9.65 -5.07
N VAL A 163 -1.18 -9.88 -4.39
CA VAL A 163 0.10 -9.19 -4.55
C VAL A 163 1.09 -10.19 -5.13
N ILE A 164 1.39 -10.09 -6.42
CA ILE A 164 2.10 -11.13 -7.16
C ILE A 164 3.32 -10.54 -7.86
N SER A 165 4.45 -11.23 -7.81
CA SER A 165 5.58 -10.92 -8.71
C SER A 165 5.36 -11.61 -10.05
N ILE A 166 5.58 -10.91 -11.16
CA ILE A 166 5.60 -11.51 -12.51
C ILE A 166 7.02 -11.86 -12.97
N ASN A 167 8.02 -11.60 -12.13
CA ASN A 167 9.42 -11.92 -12.37
C ASN A 167 9.94 -12.88 -11.29
N THR A 168 10.77 -13.85 -11.69
CA THR A 168 11.44 -14.77 -10.74
C THR A 168 12.69 -14.14 -10.13
N SER A 169 13.26 -13.11 -10.76
CA SER A 169 14.39 -12.35 -10.25
C SER A 169 13.95 -11.49 -9.06
N ARG A 170 14.71 -11.55 -7.96
CA ARG A 170 14.43 -10.77 -6.74
C ARG A 170 15.72 -10.40 -6.00
N THR A 171 15.71 -9.22 -5.40
CA THR A 171 16.78 -8.77 -4.49
C THR A 171 16.67 -9.47 -3.13
N SER A 172 17.73 -9.43 -2.32
CA SER A 172 17.75 -10.02 -0.96
C SER A 172 16.86 -9.28 0.06
N GLN A 173 16.30 -8.14 -0.33
CA GLN A 173 15.44 -7.30 0.49
C GLN A 173 14.00 -7.24 -0.05
N ALA A 174 13.70 -7.98 -1.12
CA ALA A 174 12.41 -7.97 -1.80
C ALA A 174 11.25 -8.40 -0.89
N ALA A 175 10.33 -7.49 -0.57
CA ALA A 175 9.09 -7.84 0.12
C ALA A 175 7.85 -7.66 -0.75
N GLY A 176 6.87 -8.55 -0.59
CA GLY A 176 5.54 -8.39 -1.19
C GLY A 176 4.80 -7.23 -0.54
N ILE A 177 4.70 -7.26 0.79
CA ILE A 177 4.20 -6.15 1.61
C ILE A 177 5.25 -5.85 2.68
N ALA A 178 5.66 -4.59 2.80
CA ALA A 178 6.51 -4.12 3.89
C ALA A 178 5.78 -3.07 4.71
N VAL A 179 5.86 -3.21 6.02
CA VAL A 179 5.46 -2.21 6.99
C VAL A 179 6.74 -1.79 7.71
N ASP A 180 7.19 -0.56 7.53
CA ASP A 180 8.52 -0.10 7.93
C ASP A 180 8.46 1.21 8.73
N GLY A 181 9.10 1.29 9.89
CA GLY A 181 9.20 2.52 10.69
C GLY A 181 10.23 3.53 10.16
N SER A 182 10.93 3.22 9.05
CA SER A 182 12.06 3.98 8.51
C SER A 182 13.24 4.01 9.47
N ILE A 183 14.19 3.11 9.23
CA ILE A 183 15.40 2.94 10.03
C ILE A 183 16.12 4.28 10.24
N GLY A 184 16.15 4.74 11.50
CA GLY A 184 16.90 5.91 11.94
C GLY A 184 16.04 7.10 12.37
N THR A 185 14.73 7.06 12.16
CA THR A 185 13.80 8.11 12.61
C THR A 185 13.10 7.69 13.91
N VAL A 186 13.71 8.03 15.05
CA VAL A 186 13.15 7.70 16.37
C VAL A 186 11.76 8.31 16.53
N GLY A 187 10.83 7.54 17.08
CA GLY A 187 9.48 8.02 17.40
C GLY A 187 8.43 7.79 16.30
N VAL A 188 8.78 7.08 15.23
CA VAL A 188 7.91 6.89 14.06
C VAL A 188 7.82 5.40 13.72
N ALA A 189 6.61 4.88 13.64
CA ALA A 189 6.32 3.54 13.13
C ALA A 189 4.84 3.40 12.74
N PRO A 190 4.52 2.64 11.69
CA PRO A 190 3.13 2.32 11.35
C PRO A 190 2.41 1.52 12.45
N ASN A 191 1.17 1.91 12.78
CA ASN A 191 0.31 1.23 13.74
C ASN A 191 -1.06 0.86 13.18
N ASP A 192 -1.72 -0.09 13.86
CA ASP A 192 -3.08 -0.53 13.53
C ASP A 192 -3.19 -1.03 12.07
N ILE A 193 -2.20 -1.80 11.64
CA ILE A 193 -2.15 -2.36 10.30
C ILE A 193 -2.97 -3.65 10.21
N LEU A 194 -3.82 -3.75 9.19
CA LEU A 194 -4.57 -4.97 8.87
C LEU A 194 -4.15 -5.49 7.49
N ILE A 195 -3.62 -6.71 7.45
CA ILE A 195 -3.41 -7.48 6.23
C ILE A 195 -4.30 -8.72 6.31
N SER A 196 -5.38 -8.77 5.55
CA SER A 196 -6.40 -9.82 5.70
C SER A 196 -6.84 -10.44 4.39
N ASN A 197 -7.00 -11.77 4.37
CA ASN A 197 -7.45 -12.50 3.19
C ASN A 197 -6.70 -12.09 1.91
N CYS A 198 -5.39 -11.91 2.02
CA CYS A 198 -4.53 -11.57 0.89
C CYS A 198 -3.80 -12.81 0.37
N GLN A 199 -3.47 -12.80 -0.91
CA GLN A 199 -2.46 -13.69 -1.48
C GLN A 199 -1.19 -12.87 -1.73
N VAL A 200 -0.06 -13.27 -1.15
CA VAL A 200 1.23 -12.61 -1.38
C VAL A 200 2.22 -13.62 -1.93
N GLY A 201 2.56 -13.47 -3.20
CA GLY A 201 3.32 -14.45 -3.98
C GLY A 201 2.48 -15.66 -4.43
N THR A 202 3.14 -16.67 -4.99
CA THR A 202 2.54 -17.92 -5.46
C THR A 202 3.44 -19.11 -5.12
N GLU A 203 2.95 -20.33 -5.35
CA GLU A 203 3.75 -21.55 -5.18
C GLU A 203 4.97 -21.67 -6.10
N THR A 204 5.05 -20.86 -7.17
CA THR A 204 6.12 -20.94 -8.19
C THR A 204 6.93 -19.67 -8.32
N VAL A 205 6.38 -18.53 -7.89
CA VAL A 205 7.02 -17.21 -7.92
C VAL A 205 6.72 -16.52 -6.61
N ALA A 206 7.74 -16.33 -5.78
CA ALA A 206 7.64 -15.70 -4.46
C ALA A 206 8.53 -14.45 -4.36
N PHE A 207 8.18 -13.59 -3.41
CA PHE A 207 9.06 -12.53 -2.93
C PHE A 207 10.11 -13.13 -1.99
N GLU A 208 11.17 -12.38 -1.66
CA GLU A 208 12.15 -12.86 -0.67
C GLU A 208 11.48 -13.01 0.70
N THR A 209 10.68 -12.01 1.05
CA THR A 209 9.76 -11.99 2.19
C THR A 209 8.34 -11.72 1.69
N ALA A 210 7.34 -12.48 2.15
CA ALA A 210 5.96 -12.17 1.79
C ALA A 210 5.50 -10.90 2.52
N VAL A 211 5.63 -10.88 3.85
CA VAL A 211 5.27 -9.73 4.68
C VAL A 211 6.39 -9.39 5.69
N GLY A 212 6.86 -8.15 5.64
CA GLY A 212 7.77 -7.58 6.64
C GLY A 212 7.02 -6.66 7.61
N MET A 213 7.20 -6.87 8.91
CA MET A 213 6.68 -6.01 9.98
C MET A 213 7.87 -5.44 10.77
N TRP A 214 8.40 -4.31 10.33
CA TRP A 214 9.65 -3.74 10.83
C TRP A 214 9.40 -2.37 11.45
N GLY A 215 9.28 -2.30 12.78
CA GLY A 215 9.37 -1.02 13.49
C GLY A 215 10.77 -0.42 13.45
N ASN A 216 10.88 0.80 13.95
CA ASN A 216 12.13 1.54 13.94
C ASN A 216 13.01 1.22 15.16
N ASP A 217 12.40 1.19 16.35
CA ASP A 217 13.11 1.01 17.63
C ASP A 217 12.18 0.42 18.72
N PRO A 218 12.70 -0.01 19.88
CA PRO A 218 11.87 -0.61 20.95
C PRO A 218 10.76 0.29 21.50
N THR A 219 10.84 1.61 21.30
CA THR A 219 9.82 2.59 21.71
C THR A 219 8.89 3.00 20.58
N SER A 220 9.21 2.63 19.34
CA SER A 220 8.39 2.81 18.13
C SER A 220 8.21 1.48 17.40
N PRO A 221 7.49 0.52 18.02
CA PRO A 221 7.21 -0.76 17.39
C PRO A 221 6.11 -0.63 16.33
N VAL A 222 6.14 -1.51 15.32
CA VAL A 222 4.99 -1.70 14.43
C VAL A 222 3.92 -2.54 15.14
N THR A 223 2.66 -2.18 14.96
CA THR A 223 1.50 -2.95 15.44
C THR A 223 0.58 -3.37 14.28
N GLY A 224 0.08 -4.61 14.33
CA GLY A 224 -0.81 -5.07 13.26
C GLY A 224 -1.26 -6.52 13.36
N THR A 225 -2.17 -6.88 12.45
CA THR A 225 -2.74 -8.22 12.30
C THR A 225 -2.57 -8.72 10.86
N ILE A 226 -2.04 -9.92 10.71
CA ILE A 226 -2.00 -10.68 9.45
C ILE A 226 -2.90 -11.90 9.61
N ILE A 227 -4.01 -11.96 8.87
CA ILE A 227 -5.04 -12.98 9.08
C ILE A 227 -5.60 -13.57 7.79
N ASP A 228 -5.86 -14.88 7.79
CA ASP A 228 -6.50 -15.62 6.68
C ASP A 228 -5.78 -15.44 5.31
N CYS A 229 -4.47 -15.19 5.32
CA CYS A 229 -3.69 -14.96 4.10
C CYS A 229 -3.05 -16.24 3.55
N ASP A 230 -2.84 -16.28 2.23
CA ASP A 230 -1.92 -17.22 1.57
C ASP A 230 -0.60 -16.52 1.29
N LEU A 231 0.46 -16.91 2.00
CA LEU A 231 1.74 -16.22 2.00
C LEU A 231 2.86 -17.13 1.48
N TYR A 232 3.57 -16.65 0.46
CA TYR A 232 4.67 -17.35 -0.19
C TYR A 232 5.92 -16.47 -0.18
N GLY A 233 6.97 -16.93 0.49
CA GLY A 233 8.26 -16.25 0.55
C GLY A 233 9.42 -17.20 0.25
N ALA A 234 10.53 -16.69 -0.27
CA ALA A 234 11.71 -17.50 -0.56
C ALA A 234 12.64 -17.70 0.65
N ARG A 235 12.53 -16.84 1.66
CA ARG A 235 13.36 -16.92 2.87
C ARG A 235 12.54 -16.86 4.15
N ARG A 236 12.10 -15.67 4.53
CA ARG A 236 11.27 -15.43 5.73
C ARG A 236 9.91 -14.97 5.27
N VAL A 237 8.90 -15.84 5.35
CA VAL A 237 7.58 -15.54 4.78
C VAL A 237 6.96 -14.37 5.54
N ILE A 238 6.84 -14.48 6.86
CA ILE A 238 6.64 -13.33 7.75
C ILE A 238 7.95 -13.08 8.49
N THR A 239 8.43 -11.84 8.51
CA THR A 239 9.57 -11.43 9.35
C THR A 239 9.24 -10.18 10.11
N THR A 240 9.70 -10.14 11.36
CA THR A 240 9.43 -9.02 12.26
C THR A 240 10.71 -8.35 12.70
N PHE A 241 10.63 -7.11 13.15
CA PHE A 241 11.65 -6.39 13.92
C PHE A 241 10.95 -5.24 14.64
N PHE A 242 11.22 -4.98 15.92
CA PHE A 242 10.53 -3.97 16.73
C PHE A 242 9.01 -4.01 16.57
N ILE A 243 8.38 -4.99 17.23
CA ILE A 243 6.93 -5.21 17.15
C ILE A 243 6.27 -5.23 18.54
N ALA A 244 4.99 -4.86 18.59
CA ALA A 244 4.16 -4.94 19.79
C ALA A 244 2.74 -5.46 19.46
N ASN A 245 2.19 -6.33 20.31
CA ASN A 245 0.82 -6.86 20.23
C ASN A 245 0.41 -7.38 18.84
N ASN A 246 1.37 -7.89 18.06
CA ASN A 246 1.12 -8.36 16.70
C ASN A 246 0.35 -9.68 16.72
N LYS A 247 -0.47 -9.91 15.69
CA LYS A 247 -1.28 -11.12 15.54
C LYS A 247 -1.10 -11.75 14.17
N TYR A 248 -0.70 -13.01 14.12
CA TYR A 248 -0.55 -13.79 12.90
C TYR A 248 -1.46 -15.01 12.99
N ILE A 249 -2.64 -14.97 12.34
CA ILE A 249 -3.74 -15.89 12.60
C ILE A 249 -4.22 -16.58 11.31
N ASN A 250 -4.43 -17.90 11.35
CA ASN A 250 -5.07 -18.67 10.27
C ASN A 250 -4.44 -18.53 8.88
N ASN A 251 -3.16 -18.15 8.79
CA ASN A 251 -2.50 -17.99 7.51
C ASN A 251 -2.01 -19.35 6.99
N ARG A 252 -2.06 -19.53 5.67
CA ARG A 252 -1.29 -20.56 4.97
C ARG A 252 0.08 -19.98 4.59
N ILE A 253 1.14 -20.54 5.15
CA ILE A 253 2.50 -19.99 5.07
C ILE A 253 3.40 -21.01 4.38
N SER A 254 4.04 -20.60 3.29
CA SER A 254 4.97 -21.46 2.55
C SER A 254 6.29 -20.78 2.25
N VAL A 255 7.39 -21.45 2.61
CA VAL A 255 8.69 -21.14 2.03
C VAL A 255 8.75 -21.83 0.67
N VAL A 256 9.03 -21.10 -0.41
CA VAL A 256 9.09 -21.69 -1.76
C VAL A 256 10.24 -21.07 -2.54
N ASP A 257 10.88 -21.86 -3.39
CA ASP A 257 12.04 -21.40 -4.18
C ASP A 257 13.16 -20.80 -3.30
N PRO A 258 13.68 -21.50 -2.27
CA PRO A 258 14.74 -20.95 -1.43
C PRO A 258 16.04 -20.78 -2.22
N ARG A 259 16.69 -19.62 -2.07
CA ARG A 259 17.96 -19.31 -2.76
C ARG A 259 19.16 -19.91 -2.03
N VAL A 260 20.00 -20.69 -2.70
CA VAL A 260 21.17 -21.34 -2.08
C VAL A 260 22.15 -20.39 -1.35
N ASP A 261 22.18 -19.11 -1.69
CA ASP A 261 23.08 -18.10 -1.10
C ASP A 261 22.49 -17.35 0.12
N MET A 262 21.32 -17.77 0.60
CA MET A 262 20.63 -17.16 1.74
C MET A 262 20.61 -18.06 2.97
N THR A 263 20.39 -17.44 4.14
CA THR A 263 20.24 -18.11 5.43
C THR A 263 18.97 -17.64 6.17
N PHE A 264 18.61 -18.31 7.26
CA PHE A 264 17.44 -18.00 8.10
C PHE A 264 16.09 -18.18 7.40
N TYR A 265 15.86 -19.37 6.82
CA TYR A 265 14.55 -19.74 6.27
C TYR A 265 13.55 -19.98 7.40
N SER A 266 12.39 -19.33 7.32
CA SER A 266 11.31 -19.55 8.28
C SER A 266 9.95 -19.16 7.69
N GLY A 267 8.91 -19.88 8.12
CA GLY A 267 7.55 -19.42 7.91
C GLY A 267 7.28 -18.10 8.67
N ILE A 268 7.64 -18.03 9.94
CA ILE A 268 7.57 -16.80 10.75
C ILE A 268 8.90 -16.62 11.48
N TYR A 269 9.63 -15.56 11.18
CA TYR A 269 10.84 -15.17 11.89
C TYR A 269 10.53 -14.00 12.83
N ILE A 270 10.34 -14.32 14.11
CA ILE A 270 10.04 -13.31 15.13
C ILE A 270 11.33 -12.82 15.76
N THR A 271 11.52 -11.51 15.72
CA THR A 271 12.57 -10.80 16.45
C THR A 271 12.11 -9.39 16.80
N GLY A 272 12.75 -8.80 17.80
CA GLY A 272 12.53 -7.42 18.22
C GLY A 272 11.19 -7.17 18.91
N SER A 273 10.53 -8.17 19.53
CA SER A 273 9.35 -7.90 20.35
C SER A 273 9.69 -6.99 21.53
N VAL A 274 8.80 -6.04 21.84
CA VAL A 274 8.92 -5.20 23.03
C VAL A 274 8.92 -6.06 24.30
N VAL A 275 9.65 -5.64 25.33
CA VAL A 275 9.75 -6.37 26.61
C VAL A 275 8.35 -6.51 27.24
N ASN A 276 8.01 -7.72 27.71
CA ASN A 276 6.71 -8.08 28.28
C ASN A 276 5.52 -7.99 27.31
N ASP A 277 5.77 -7.95 26.00
CA ASP A 277 4.74 -8.00 24.97
C ASP A 277 4.27 -9.44 24.66
N THR A 278 3.09 -9.57 24.05
CA THR A 278 2.59 -10.85 23.53
C THR A 278 2.27 -10.74 22.04
N THR A 279 3.06 -11.44 21.22
CA THR A 279 2.70 -11.70 19.82
C THR A 279 1.89 -13.00 19.74
N LEU A 280 0.68 -12.93 19.17
CA LEU A 280 -0.19 -14.09 19.00
C LEU A 280 0.07 -14.77 17.67
N ILE A 281 0.41 -16.05 17.70
CA ILE A 281 0.48 -16.92 16.52
C ILE A 281 -0.51 -18.07 16.73
N ALA A 282 -1.57 -18.11 15.94
CA ALA A 282 -2.64 -19.10 16.13
C ALA A 282 -3.21 -19.61 14.80
N GLY A 283 -3.52 -20.90 14.72
CA GLY A 283 -4.24 -21.48 13.58
C GLY A 283 -3.51 -21.48 12.23
N ASN A 284 -2.24 -21.08 12.18
CA ASN A 284 -1.48 -21.04 10.92
C ASN A 284 -1.12 -22.46 10.43
N LYS A 285 -1.17 -22.64 9.11
CA LYS A 285 -0.73 -23.84 8.42
C LYS A 285 0.57 -23.58 7.69
N PHE A 286 1.61 -24.33 8.03
CA PHE A 286 2.92 -24.24 7.39
C PHE A 286 3.09 -25.35 6.35
N THR A 287 3.51 -25.01 5.13
CA THR A 287 3.77 -25.97 4.05
C THR A 287 5.09 -25.69 3.34
N LYS A 288 5.72 -26.73 2.79
CA LYS A 288 6.96 -26.63 1.98
C LYS A 288 8.13 -25.91 2.71
N ILE A 289 8.28 -26.10 4.02
CA ILE A 289 9.48 -25.63 4.74
C ILE A 289 10.63 -26.63 4.48
N ASP A 290 11.03 -26.78 3.22
CA ASP A 290 12.22 -27.54 2.87
C ASP A 290 13.36 -26.54 2.68
N VAL A 291 14.37 -26.65 3.55
CA VAL A 291 15.65 -25.95 3.41
C VAL A 291 16.47 -26.69 2.37
N ASN A 292 17.14 -25.96 1.47
CA ASN A 292 18.13 -26.56 0.57
C ASN A 292 19.08 -27.44 1.39
N THR A 293 19.13 -28.73 1.05
CA THR A 293 20.15 -29.69 1.51
C THR A 293 21.41 -29.57 0.69
#